data_AF-A0A4S0UPS7-F1
#
_entry.id   AF-A0A4S0UPS7-F1
#
_cell.length_a   1.000
_cell.length_b   1.000
_cell.length_c   1.000
_cell.angle_alpha   90.00
_cell.angle_beta   90.00
_cell.angle_gamma   90.00
#
_symmetry.space_group_name_H-M   'P 1'
#
loop_
_entity.id
_entity.type
_entity.pdbx_description
1 polymer ?
#
loop_
_entity_poly.entity_id
_entity_poly.type
_entity_poly.pdbx_seq_one_letter_code
_entity_poly.pdbx_strand_id
1 'polypeptide(L)'
;VTDMAGLNRLSRAVLHNAAQAIAGMAAKPTSAAAGKPALGLTMFGVTTPCVTAIVERLRADYDCMVFHATGTGGRSMEKLADSGLLAGVLDITTTEVCDLLFGG
;
A
#
# COMPACT_ATOMS: atom_id res chain seq x y z
N VAL A 1 7.91 1.26 26.26
CA VAL A 1 6.94 0.14 26.12
C VAL A 1 7.25 -0.85 27.24
N THR A 2 6.25 -1.28 28.01
CA THR A 2 6.43 -2.32 29.07
C THR A 2 5.80 -3.60 28.58
N ASP A 3 6.26 -4.74 29.09
CA ASP A 3 5.53 -6.00 28.91
C ASP A 3 4.10 -5.87 29.47
N MET A 4 3.14 -6.57 28.86
CA MET A 4 1.72 -6.51 29.24
C MET A 4 1.42 -7.46 30.42
N ALA A 5 2.18 -7.31 31.51
CA ALA A 5 1.90 -7.97 32.79
C ALA A 5 0.98 -7.08 33.65
N GLY A 6 -0.27 -6.88 33.20
CA GLY A 6 -1.28 -6.07 33.88
C GLY A 6 -1.20 -4.56 33.64
N LEU A 7 -2.23 -3.83 34.08
CA LEU A 7 -2.37 -2.39 33.84
C LEU A 7 -1.60 -1.55 34.89
N ASN A 8 -0.36 -1.19 34.56
CA ASN A 8 0.41 -0.18 35.31
C ASN A 8 0.10 1.26 34.82
N ARG A 9 0.54 2.27 35.60
CA ARG A 9 0.28 3.71 35.31
C ARG A 9 0.65 4.11 33.87
N LEU A 10 1.76 3.60 33.35
CA LEU A 10 2.23 3.91 31.99
C LEU A 10 1.36 3.23 30.93
N SER A 11 1.08 1.94 31.08
CA SER A 11 0.25 1.18 30.15
C SER A 11 -1.18 1.75 30.01
N ARG A 12 -1.78 2.25 31.10
CA ARG A 12 -3.10 2.90 31.07
C ARG A 12 -3.10 4.16 30.19
N ALA A 13 -2.08 5.00 30.31
CA ALA A 13 -1.97 6.21 29.48
C ALA A 13 -1.77 5.85 27.99
N VAL A 14 -0.91 4.87 27.70
CA VAL A 14 -0.66 4.41 26.31
C VAL A 14 -1.94 3.82 25.69
N LEU A 15 -2.61 2.92 26.40
CA LEU A 15 -3.85 2.30 25.92
C LEU A 15 -5.00 3.29 25.81
N HIS A 16 -5.09 4.27 26.73
CA HIS A 16 -6.07 5.35 26.62
C HIS A 16 -5.84 6.17 25.34
N ASN A 17 -4.60 6.56 25.06
CA ASN A 17 -4.28 7.30 23.83
C ASN A 17 -4.55 6.47 22.57
N ALA A 18 -4.22 5.19 22.58
CA ALA A 18 -4.53 4.28 21.48
C ALA A 18 -6.06 4.14 21.27
N ALA A 19 -6.83 4.00 22.35
CA ALA A 19 -8.29 3.94 22.29
C ALA A 19 -8.89 5.24 21.76
N GLN A 20 -8.40 6.40 22.19
CA GLN A 20 -8.83 7.70 21.65
C GLN A 20 -8.51 7.84 20.16
N ALA A 21 -7.33 7.39 19.72
CA ALA A 21 -6.96 7.39 18.30
C ALA A 21 -7.89 6.49 17.48
N ILE A 22 -8.16 5.27 17.93
CA ILE A 22 -9.07 4.33 17.25
C ILE A 22 -10.49 4.90 17.20
N ALA A 23 -11.01 5.40 18.34
CA ALA A 23 -12.34 6.00 18.41
C ALA A 23 -12.46 7.21 17.47
N GLY A 24 -11.43 8.06 17.41
CA GLY A 24 -11.37 9.19 16.49
C GLY A 24 -11.41 8.78 15.03
N MET A 25 -10.59 7.80 14.62
CA MET A 25 -10.58 7.28 13.24
C MET A 25 -11.91 6.63 12.86
N ALA A 26 -12.53 5.88 13.79
CA ALA A 26 -13.79 5.18 13.54
C ALA A 26 -15.02 6.09 13.52
N ALA A 27 -15.00 7.21 14.26
CA ALA A 27 -16.16 8.11 14.38
C ALA A 27 -16.46 8.89 13.09
N LYS A 28 -15.44 9.15 12.26
CA LYS A 28 -15.58 9.90 11.01
C LYS A 28 -14.72 9.25 9.92
N PRO A 29 -15.12 8.08 9.40
CA PRO A 29 -14.41 7.47 8.28
C PRO A 29 -14.43 8.44 7.10
N THR A 30 -13.30 8.57 6.41
CA THR A 30 -13.25 9.37 5.18
C THR A 30 -14.23 8.78 4.17
N SER A 31 -15.00 9.62 3.49
CA SER A 31 -15.75 9.17 2.31
C SER A 31 -14.76 8.71 1.25
N ALA A 32 -15.15 7.72 0.43
CA ALA A 32 -14.42 7.43 -0.81
C ALA A 32 -14.37 8.73 -1.62
N ALA A 33 -13.17 9.32 -1.72
CA ALA A 33 -13.00 10.58 -2.41
C ALA A 33 -13.34 10.40 -3.89
N ALA A 34 -13.96 11.41 -4.51
CA ALA A 34 -14.06 11.52 -5.95
C ALA A 34 -12.64 11.81 -6.51
N GLY A 35 -11.81 10.77 -6.58
CA GLY A 35 -10.47 10.78 -7.13
C GLY A 35 -10.43 10.22 -8.55
N LYS A 36 -9.25 10.27 -9.18
CA LYS A 36 -9.06 9.58 -10.45
C LYS A 36 -9.09 8.07 -10.21
N PRO A 37 -9.53 7.25 -11.17
CA PRO A 37 -9.36 5.81 -11.07
C PRO A 37 -7.90 5.47 -10.78
N ALA A 38 -7.66 4.62 -9.77
CA ALA A 38 -6.31 4.25 -9.36
C ALA A 38 -5.76 3.13 -10.26
N LEU A 39 -4.49 3.23 -10.66
CA LEU A 39 -3.77 2.18 -11.38
C LEU A 39 -2.60 1.68 -10.53
N GLY A 40 -2.43 0.36 -10.42
CA GLY A 40 -1.23 -0.24 -9.83
C GLY A 40 -0.16 -0.51 -10.89
N LEU A 41 1.10 -0.17 -10.61
CA LEU A 41 2.23 -0.43 -11.51
C LEU A 41 3.39 -1.04 -10.75
N THR A 42 3.94 -2.16 -11.23
CA THR A 42 5.15 -2.76 -10.65
C THR A 42 6.42 -2.12 -11.22
N MET A 43 7.43 -1.90 -10.39
CA MET A 43 8.69 -1.26 -10.76
C MET A 43 9.87 -1.93 -10.06
N PHE A 44 11.04 -1.90 -10.69
CA PHE A 44 12.34 -2.15 -10.06
C PHE A 44 13.34 -1.10 -10.56
N GLY A 45 14.49 -0.96 -9.88
CA GLY A 45 15.48 0.06 -10.23
C GLY A 45 15.81 0.12 -11.73
N VAL A 46 15.95 -1.05 -12.37
CA VAL A 46 16.24 -1.20 -13.81
C VAL A 46 15.08 -0.88 -14.75
N THR A 47 13.84 -0.86 -14.26
CA THR A 47 12.63 -0.51 -15.03
C THR A 47 12.08 0.88 -14.72
N THR A 48 12.70 1.61 -13.78
CA THR A 48 12.31 2.99 -13.40
C THR A 48 12.06 3.91 -14.60
N PRO A 49 12.92 3.99 -15.63
CA PRO A 49 12.67 4.89 -16.77
C PRO A 49 11.37 4.58 -17.52
N CYS A 50 11.05 3.29 -17.69
CA CYS A 50 9.82 2.84 -18.33
C CYS A 50 8.59 3.21 -17.49
N VAL A 51 8.62 2.88 -16.20
CA VAL A 51 7.50 3.14 -15.29
C VAL A 51 7.24 4.64 -15.15
N THR A 52 8.28 5.46 -15.01
CA THR A 52 8.14 6.92 -14.94
C THR A 52 7.51 7.50 -16.20
N ALA A 53 7.90 7.03 -17.39
CA ALA A 53 7.31 7.49 -18.65
C ALA A 53 5.81 7.14 -18.75
N ILE A 54 5.42 5.96 -18.27
CA ILE A 54 4.03 5.53 -18.23
C ILE A 54 3.22 6.37 -17.24
N VAL A 55 3.73 6.58 -16.03
CA VAL A 55 3.10 7.43 -15.01
C VAL A 55 2.87 8.84 -15.56
N GLU A 56 3.88 9.44 -16.18
CA GLU A 56 3.78 10.80 -16.70
C GLU A 56 2.73 10.93 -17.81
N ARG A 57 2.53 9.87 -18.60
CA ARG A 57 1.52 9.81 -19.65
C ARG A 57 0.10 9.61 -19.12
N LEU A 58 -0.06 8.95 -17.98
CA LEU A 58 -1.37 8.57 -17.42
C LEU A 58 -1.84 9.48 -16.28
N ARG A 59 -0.96 10.28 -15.67
CA ARG A 59 -1.27 11.12 -14.50
C ARG A 59 -2.41 12.10 -14.70
N ALA A 60 -2.74 12.48 -15.94
CA ALA A 60 -3.85 13.38 -16.25
C ALA A 60 -5.20 12.72 -15.91
N ASP A 61 -5.31 11.41 -16.12
CA ASP A 61 -6.57 10.67 -16.07
C ASP A 61 -6.64 9.64 -14.94
N TYR A 62 -5.49 9.22 -14.40
CA TYR A 62 -5.37 8.16 -13.40
C TYR A 62 -4.48 8.55 -12.22
N ASP A 63 -4.78 8.00 -11.05
CA ASP A 63 -3.90 8.05 -9.88
C ASP A 63 -2.98 6.81 -9.90
N CYS A 64 -1.73 7.02 -10.33
CA CYS A 64 -0.78 5.92 -10.52
C CYS A 64 -0.05 5.57 -9.20
N MET A 65 -0.24 4.35 -8.73
CA MET A 65 0.41 3.78 -7.55
C MET A 65 1.54 2.83 -7.98
N VAL A 66 2.79 3.17 -7.62
CA VAL A 66 3.97 2.38 -7.99
C VAL A 66 4.38 1.46 -6.84
N PHE A 67 4.55 0.17 -7.15
CA PHE A 67 4.93 -0.89 -6.22
C PHE A 67 6.29 -1.45 -6.59
N HIS A 68 7.20 -1.52 -5.62
CA HIS A 68 8.54 -2.05 -5.84
C HIS A 68 8.52 -3.58 -5.87
N ALA A 69 8.97 -4.20 -6.95
CA ALA A 69 8.86 -5.63 -7.22
C ALA A 69 9.88 -6.47 -6.41
N THR A 70 9.69 -6.54 -5.08
CA THR A 70 10.54 -7.26 -4.08
C THR A 70 9.78 -8.36 -3.33
N GLY A 71 8.76 -8.94 -3.96
CA GLY A 71 7.80 -9.88 -3.41
C GLY A 71 6.72 -9.21 -2.56
N THR A 72 7.10 -8.31 -1.64
CA THR A 72 6.14 -7.57 -0.82
C THR A 72 5.37 -6.52 -1.62
N GLY A 73 5.97 -5.96 -2.68
CA GLY A 73 5.31 -4.98 -3.53
C GLY A 73 4.19 -5.59 -4.35
N GLY A 74 4.46 -6.68 -5.08
CA GLY A 74 3.42 -7.39 -5.83
C GLY A 74 2.26 -7.82 -4.93
N ARG A 75 2.54 -8.45 -3.77
CA ARG A 75 1.48 -8.82 -2.80
C ARG A 75 0.69 -7.62 -2.25
N SER A 76 1.33 -6.46 -2.11
CA SER A 76 0.62 -5.25 -1.66
C SER A 76 -0.30 -4.69 -2.74
N MET A 77 0.16 -4.73 -4.00
CA MET A 77 -0.65 -4.36 -5.16
C MET A 77 -1.86 -5.29 -5.32
N GLU A 78 -1.64 -6.61 -5.25
CA GLU A 78 -2.71 -7.63 -5.33
C GLU A 78 -3.77 -7.43 -4.25
N LYS A 79 -3.39 -7.18 -3.00
CA LYS A 79 -4.36 -6.89 -1.91
C LYS A 79 -5.23 -5.66 -2.20
N LEU A 80 -4.69 -4.66 -2.88
CA LEU A 80 -5.45 -3.47 -3.29
C LEU A 80 -6.36 -3.77 -4.48
N ALA A 81 -5.93 -4.61 -5.41
CA ALA A 81 -6.78 -5.12 -6.48
C ALA A 81 -7.95 -5.95 -5.91
N ASP A 82 -7.69 -6.89 -5.00
CA ASP A 82 -8.68 -7.76 -4.36
C ASP A 82 -9.73 -6.97 -3.56
N SER A 83 -9.33 -5.83 -2.99
CA SER A 83 -10.23 -4.92 -2.26
C SER A 83 -10.99 -3.95 -3.17
N GLY A 84 -10.84 -4.06 -4.49
CA GLY A 84 -11.52 -3.20 -5.47
C GLY A 84 -11.04 -1.75 -5.44
N LEU A 85 -9.86 -1.49 -4.85
CA LEU A 85 -9.29 -0.15 -4.73
C LEU A 85 -8.49 0.26 -5.98
N LEU A 86 -8.20 -0.67 -6.88
CA LEU A 86 -7.55 -0.40 -8.17
C LEU A 86 -8.55 -0.60 -9.32
N ALA A 87 -8.56 0.35 -10.25
CA ALA A 87 -9.31 0.25 -11.50
C ALA A 87 -8.59 -0.62 -12.54
N GLY A 88 -7.28 -0.83 -12.38
CA GLY A 88 -6.47 -1.66 -13.26
C GLY A 88 -5.02 -1.77 -12.80
N VAL A 89 -4.28 -2.66 -13.47
CA VAL A 89 -2.87 -2.96 -13.15
C VAL A 89 -2.04 -2.97 -14.43
N LEU A 90 -0.83 -2.41 -14.35
CA LEU A 90 0.22 -2.53 -15.35
C LEU A 90 1.42 -3.24 -14.70
N ASP A 91 1.44 -4.56 -14.80
CA ASP A 91 2.50 -5.41 -14.25
C ASP A 91 3.72 -5.45 -15.21
N ILE A 92 4.47 -4.34 -15.21
CA ILE A 92 5.60 -4.08 -16.09
C ILE A 92 6.85 -4.85 -15.65
N THR A 93 6.98 -5.16 -14.36
CA THR A 93 8.21 -5.67 -13.74
C THR A 93 7.92 -6.94 -12.95
N THR A 94 7.83 -8.06 -13.67
CA THR A 94 7.47 -9.38 -13.13
C THR A 94 8.66 -10.14 -12.51
N THR A 95 9.71 -9.43 -12.07
CA THR A 95 10.95 -10.06 -11.57
C THR A 95 10.72 -10.95 -10.34
N GLU A 96 9.65 -10.71 -9.58
CA GLU A 96 9.26 -11.54 -8.43
C GLU A 96 8.97 -13.00 -8.83
N VAL A 97 8.58 -13.25 -10.09
CA VAL A 97 8.39 -14.60 -10.62
C VAL A 97 9.73 -15.33 -10.75
N CYS A 98 10.79 -14.64 -11.17
CA CYS A 98 12.13 -15.22 -11.23
C CYS A 98 12.60 -15.61 -9.82
N ASP A 99 12.44 -14.70 -8.85
CA ASP A 99 12.83 -14.97 -7.46
C ASP A 99 12.06 -16.17 -6.89
N LEU A 100 10.76 -16.28 -7.17
CA LEU A 100 9.95 -17.44 -6.78
C LEU A 100 10.45 -18.75 -7.39
N LEU A 101 10.81 -18.75 -8.67
CA LEU A 101 11.20 -19.96 -9.40
C LEU A 101 12.65 -20.40 -9.10
N PHE A 102 13.53 -19.46 -8.74
CA PHE A 102 14.97 -19.71 -8.60
C PHE A 102 15.54 -19.46 -7.20
N GLY A 103 14.69 -19.14 -6.21
CA GLY A 103 15.08 -19.01 -4.81
C GLY A 103 15.80 -17.69 -4.48
N GLY A 104 15.27 -16.58 -5.00
CA GLY A 104 15.73 -15.22 -4.72
C GLY A 104 15.49 -14.75 -3.28
#